data_AF-A0AAW2ZN42-F1
#
_entry.id   AF-A0AAW2ZN42-F1
#
_cell.length_a   1.000
_cell.length_b   1.000
_cell.length_c   1.000
_cell.angle_alpha   90.00
_cell.angle_beta   90.00
_cell.angle_gamma   90.00
#
_symmetry.space_group_name_H-M   'P 1'
#
loop_
_entity.id
_entity.type
_entity.pdbx_description
1 polymer ?
#
loop_
_entity_poly.entity_id
_entity_poly.type
_entity_poly.pdbx_seq_one_letter_code
_entity_poly.pdbx_strand_id
1 'polypeptide(L)'
;MLSRVTRSRPFVSRAIYAQPLVATFSKTTPSFQKQYELRSEEYNGPLSKIKLTTTIVGVPVQERWRPMLLKLGDDVLKALEQIPKGTYYRTVTENNFRFFQKVISENDDYEVVEHLINRGQVEQLILMYEDELELIPKMAEWKPWEVSEQDVILDKDDIQHNEDYSFAPDYIAPKLKYHTWDGSYQVELSQEDLDKKEEQRKKEEAEAEAEEKRKQEEFMKKK
;
A
#
# COMPACT_ATOMS: atom_id res chain seq x y z
N MET A 1 -2.33 -30.28 88.86
CA MET A 1 -2.47 -28.86 89.24
C MET A 1 -1.35 -28.10 88.57
N LEU A 2 -1.65 -27.09 87.74
CA LEU A 2 -0.92 -25.82 87.70
C LEU A 2 -1.55 -24.90 86.65
N SER A 3 -1.61 -23.65 87.06
CA SER A 3 -2.31 -22.50 86.52
C SER A 3 -1.60 -21.84 85.34
N ARG A 4 -2.44 -21.26 84.47
CA ARG A 4 -2.27 -20.08 83.61
C ARG A 4 -0.88 -19.43 83.51
N VAL A 5 -0.45 -19.21 82.27
CA VAL A 5 0.21 -17.95 81.88
C VAL A 5 -0.51 -17.39 80.65
N THR A 6 -1.18 -16.27 80.84
CA THR A 6 -1.78 -15.47 79.78
C THR A 6 -0.70 -14.62 79.12
N ARG A 7 -0.56 -14.71 77.80
CA ARG A 7 -0.01 -13.61 76.98
C ARG A 7 -0.92 -13.38 75.78
N SER A 8 -1.63 -12.25 75.83
CA SER A 8 -2.33 -11.65 74.70
C SER A 8 -1.38 -11.50 73.53
N ARG A 9 -1.70 -12.11 72.39
CA ARG A 9 -1.03 -11.82 71.11
C ARG A 9 -1.74 -10.63 70.46
N PRO A 10 -1.01 -9.61 69.98
CA PRO A 10 -1.62 -8.50 69.29
C PRO A 10 -2.29 -8.99 68.00
N PHE A 11 -3.51 -8.51 67.80
CA PHE A 11 -4.33 -8.71 66.63
C PHE A 11 -3.63 -8.10 65.41
N VAL A 12 -2.89 -8.92 64.64
CA VAL A 12 -2.42 -8.53 63.32
C VAL A 12 -3.51 -8.92 62.33
N SER A 13 -4.54 -8.07 62.20
CA SER A 13 -5.37 -8.08 61.00
C SER A 13 -4.48 -7.62 59.85
N ARG A 14 -3.99 -8.57 59.06
CA ARG A 14 -3.51 -8.29 57.71
C ARG A 14 -4.74 -7.94 56.87
N ALA A 15 -5.21 -6.71 57.03
CA ALA A 15 -6.14 -6.11 56.08
C ALA A 15 -5.39 -6.09 54.74
N ILE A 16 -5.90 -6.88 53.80
CA ILE A 16 -5.57 -6.78 52.39
C ILE A 16 -6.07 -5.38 51.99
N TYR A 17 -5.22 -4.37 52.11
CA TYR A 17 -5.44 -3.09 51.46
C TYR A 17 -5.17 -3.31 49.97
N ALA A 18 -6.17 -3.87 49.28
CA ALA A 18 -6.39 -3.52 47.89
C ALA A 18 -6.66 -2.02 47.90
N GLN A 19 -5.66 -1.22 47.53
CA GLN A 19 -5.95 0.14 47.11
C GLN A 19 -6.88 0.01 45.90
N PRO A 20 -8.09 0.59 45.91
CA PRO A 20 -8.75 0.81 44.64
C PRO A 20 -7.81 1.73 43.85
N LEU A 21 -7.37 1.31 42.66
CA LEU A 21 -6.92 2.26 41.66
C LEU A 21 -8.10 3.18 41.42
N VAL A 22 -8.14 4.29 42.15
CA VAL A 22 -9.01 5.40 41.85
C VAL A 22 -8.44 5.92 40.55
N ALA A 23 -9.02 5.48 39.43
CA ALA A 23 -8.90 6.20 38.19
C ALA A 23 -9.45 7.59 38.48
N THR A 24 -8.57 8.50 38.91
CA THR A 24 -8.87 9.93 38.91
C THR A 24 -8.99 10.29 37.45
N PHE A 25 -10.20 10.13 36.92
CA PHE A 25 -10.63 10.76 35.70
C PHE A 25 -10.57 12.26 36.01
N SER A 26 -9.38 12.86 35.83
CA SER A 26 -9.24 14.30 35.90
C SER A 26 -10.16 14.83 34.81
N LYS A 27 -11.10 15.69 35.20
CA LYS A 27 -12.16 16.24 34.34
C LYS A 27 -11.62 17.21 33.28
N THR A 28 -10.35 17.08 32.94
CA THR A 28 -9.64 17.95 32.01
C THR A 28 -9.09 17.06 30.92
N THR A 29 -9.97 16.63 30.02
CA THR A 29 -9.53 16.27 28.67
C THR A 29 -8.77 17.50 28.17
N PRO A 30 -7.46 17.42 27.89
CA PRO A 30 -6.77 18.57 27.34
C PRO A 30 -7.51 18.93 26.05
N SER A 31 -7.95 20.19 25.96
CA SER A 31 -8.47 20.70 24.70
C SER A 31 -7.43 20.39 23.62
N PHE A 32 -7.89 20.12 22.41
CA PHE A 32 -7.03 19.86 21.25
C PHE A 32 -5.85 20.85 21.23
N GLN A 33 -6.12 22.15 21.43
CA GLN A 33 -5.14 23.23 21.57
C GLN A 33 -4.05 23.00 22.63
N LYS A 34 -4.39 22.46 23.81
CA LYS A 34 -3.44 22.23 24.91
C LYS A 34 -2.52 21.04 24.65
N GLN A 35 -2.95 20.07 23.82
CA GLN A 35 -2.06 19.02 23.33
C GLN A 35 -1.04 19.54 22.31
N TYR A 36 -1.37 20.60 21.54
CA TYR A 36 -0.43 21.25 20.62
C TYR A 36 0.65 22.04 21.34
N GLU A 37 0.28 22.83 22.36
CA GLU A 37 1.24 23.62 23.13
C GLU A 37 2.30 22.73 23.76
N LEU A 38 1.89 21.63 24.40
CA LEU A 38 2.80 20.65 25.01
C LEU A 38 3.69 19.92 23.98
N ARG A 39 3.19 19.68 22.76
CA ARG A 39 3.97 19.02 21.71
C ARG A 39 5.00 19.95 21.05
N SER A 40 4.69 21.25 21.00
CA SER A 40 5.57 22.26 20.40
C SER A 40 6.85 22.51 21.22
N GLU A 41 6.83 22.25 22.52
CA GLU A 41 7.99 22.45 23.41
C GLU A 41 9.06 21.36 23.26
N GLU A 42 8.75 20.20 22.67
CA GLU A 42 9.68 19.07 22.54
C GLU A 42 10.49 19.05 21.22
N TYR A 43 10.16 19.90 20.24
CA TYR A 43 10.75 19.82 18.88
C TYR A 43 11.62 21.04 18.53
N ASN A 44 12.94 20.88 18.62
CA ASN A 44 13.95 21.91 18.33
C ASN A 44 14.53 21.78 16.90
N GLY A 45 13.66 21.64 15.89
CA GLY A 45 14.03 21.54 14.46
C GLY A 45 13.77 22.84 13.67
N PRO A 46 14.32 23.01 12.45
CA PRO A 46 14.02 24.17 11.62
C PRO A 46 12.50 24.27 11.40
N LEU A 47 11.99 25.50 11.43
CA LEU A 47 10.57 25.87 11.31
C LEU A 47 10.00 25.51 9.92
N SER A 48 9.89 24.22 9.63
CA SER A 48 8.98 23.71 8.62
C SER A 48 7.57 24.16 8.99
N LYS A 49 6.77 24.62 8.01
CA LYS A 49 5.37 24.96 8.25
C LYS A 49 4.70 23.75 8.89
N ILE A 50 4.13 23.91 10.07
CA ILE A 50 3.42 22.82 10.74
C ILE A 50 2.00 22.76 10.17
N LYS A 51 1.63 21.62 9.58
CA LYS A 51 0.27 21.38 9.07
C LYS A 51 -0.69 21.24 10.25
N LEU A 52 -1.75 22.06 10.29
CA LEU A 52 -2.70 22.08 11.42
C LEU A 52 -3.76 20.98 11.31
N THR A 53 -4.26 20.74 10.10
CA THR A 53 -5.28 19.73 9.81
C THR A 53 -5.18 19.30 8.36
N THR A 54 -5.54 18.05 8.07
CA THR A 54 -5.71 17.51 6.71
C THR A 54 -7.04 17.92 6.08
N THR A 55 -8.00 18.41 6.88
CA THR A 55 -9.40 18.67 6.48
C THR A 55 -10.18 17.40 6.09
N ILE A 56 -9.58 16.22 6.25
CA ILE A 56 -10.19 14.93 5.92
C ILE A 56 -10.45 14.17 7.21
N VAL A 57 -11.69 13.71 7.38
CA VAL A 57 -12.07 12.92 8.55
C VAL A 57 -11.38 11.56 8.50
N GLY A 58 -10.79 11.14 9.62
CA GLY A 58 -10.12 9.84 9.73
C GLY A 58 -8.66 9.79 9.28
N VAL A 59 -8.12 10.89 8.71
CA VAL A 59 -6.71 10.97 8.29
C VAL A 59 -5.96 11.96 9.18
N PRO A 60 -5.25 11.51 10.22
CA PRO A 60 -4.52 12.39 11.14
C PRO A 60 -3.27 12.97 10.48
N VAL A 61 -2.90 14.19 10.86
CA VAL A 61 -1.66 14.84 10.39
C VAL A 61 -0.43 14.05 10.86
N GLN A 62 0.50 13.80 9.95
CA GLN A 62 1.75 13.09 10.22
C GLN A 62 2.95 14.05 10.23
N GLU A 63 3.57 14.24 11.39
CA GLU A 63 4.73 15.13 11.54
C GLU A 63 5.98 14.56 10.88
N ARG A 64 6.20 13.25 11.02
CA ARG A 64 7.37 12.54 10.46
C ARG A 64 7.04 11.87 9.12
N TRP A 65 6.35 12.57 8.24
CA TRP A 65 5.88 12.03 6.95
C TRP A 65 7.04 11.63 6.01
N ARG A 66 8.09 12.44 5.92
CA ARG A 66 9.22 12.21 4.98
C ARG A 66 9.99 10.91 5.22
N PRO A 67 10.56 10.65 6.43
CA PRO A 67 11.27 9.40 6.68
C PRO A 67 10.34 8.18 6.60
N MET A 68 9.06 8.35 6.95
CA MET A 68 8.05 7.29 6.85
C MET A 68 7.80 6.89 5.39
N LEU A 69 7.55 7.87 4.49
CA LEU A 69 7.34 7.61 3.07
C LEU A 69 8.56 7.01 2.38
N LEU A 70 9.77 7.48 2.71
CA LEU A 70 11.01 6.91 2.15
C LEU A 70 11.13 5.43 2.51
N LYS A 71 10.94 5.11 3.80
CA LYS A 71 10.98 3.73 4.29
C LYS A 71 9.90 2.86 3.63
N LEU A 72 8.65 3.32 3.62
CA LEU A 72 7.55 2.57 3.01
C LEU A 72 7.80 2.36 1.50
N GLY A 73 8.38 3.34 0.81
CA GLY A 73 8.72 3.20 -0.61
C GLY A 73 9.78 2.13 -0.84
N ASP A 74 10.80 2.07 0.02
CA ASP A 74 11.83 1.03 -0.06
C ASP A 74 11.23 -0.36 0.20
N ASP A 75 10.30 -0.44 1.15
CA ASP A 75 9.58 -1.67 1.48
C ASP A 75 8.68 -2.12 0.31
N VAL A 76 7.99 -1.20 -0.37
CA VAL A 76 7.19 -1.48 -1.58
C VAL A 76 8.09 -2.00 -2.71
N LEU A 77 9.20 -1.32 -2.99
CA LEU A 77 10.12 -1.74 -4.06
C LEU A 77 10.70 -3.14 -3.79
N LYS A 78 10.99 -3.48 -2.53
CA LYS A 78 11.40 -4.84 -2.14
C LYS A 78 10.27 -5.85 -2.30
N ALA A 79 9.04 -5.50 -1.90
CA ALA A 79 7.89 -6.38 -2.03
C ALA A 79 7.60 -6.72 -3.51
N LEU A 80 7.77 -5.76 -4.42
CA LEU A 80 7.58 -5.95 -5.87
C LEU A 80 8.55 -6.98 -6.49
N GLU A 81 9.67 -7.29 -5.84
CA GLU A 81 10.59 -8.33 -6.33
C GLU A 81 9.93 -9.73 -6.40
N GLN A 82 8.87 -9.96 -5.63
CA GLN A 82 8.08 -11.20 -5.66
C GLN A 82 7.33 -11.41 -6.98
N ILE A 83 7.02 -10.33 -7.70
CA ILE A 83 6.29 -10.36 -8.97
C ILE A 83 7.29 -10.50 -10.11
N PRO A 84 7.06 -11.36 -11.13
CA PRO A 84 8.01 -11.53 -12.23
C PRO A 84 8.24 -10.23 -13.03
N LYS A 85 9.47 -10.07 -13.51
CA LYS A 85 9.85 -8.96 -14.42
C LYS A 85 9.10 -9.09 -15.75
N GLY A 86 8.73 -7.95 -16.34
CA GLY A 86 7.98 -7.89 -17.60
C GLY A 86 6.46 -7.96 -17.43
N THR A 87 5.95 -7.95 -16.21
CA THR A 87 4.54 -7.70 -15.94
C THR A 87 4.27 -6.19 -15.97
N TYR A 88 3.17 -5.79 -16.61
CA TYR A 88 2.82 -4.37 -16.73
C TYR A 88 2.60 -3.72 -15.36
N TYR A 89 1.92 -4.42 -14.45
CA TYR A 89 1.70 -3.97 -13.07
C TYR A 89 3.03 -3.62 -12.38
N ARG A 90 4.01 -4.55 -12.38
CA ARG A 90 5.32 -4.30 -11.76
C ARG A 90 6.02 -3.08 -12.37
N THR A 91 6.07 -2.98 -13.69
CA THR A 91 6.75 -1.87 -14.38
C THR A 91 6.13 -0.51 -14.04
N VAL A 92 4.81 -0.39 -14.06
CA VAL A 92 4.15 0.89 -13.75
C VAL A 92 4.31 1.25 -12.28
N THR A 93 4.14 0.27 -11.37
CA THR A 93 4.30 0.49 -9.94
C THR A 93 5.74 0.89 -9.61
N GLU A 94 6.76 0.18 -10.10
CA GLU A 94 8.17 0.56 -9.89
C GLU A 94 8.46 1.98 -10.37
N ASN A 95 7.97 2.36 -11.55
CA ASN A 95 8.19 3.71 -12.09
C ASN A 95 7.54 4.80 -11.21
N ASN A 96 6.30 4.58 -10.75
CA ASN A 96 5.61 5.51 -9.86
C ASN A 96 6.35 5.68 -8.53
N PHE A 97 6.69 4.57 -7.87
CA PHE A 97 7.33 4.62 -6.55
C PHE A 97 8.76 5.17 -6.61
N ARG A 98 9.53 4.87 -7.67
CA ARG A 98 10.83 5.51 -7.90
C ARG A 98 10.70 7.02 -8.11
N PHE A 99 9.71 7.46 -8.88
CA PHE A 99 9.42 8.89 -9.06
C PHE A 99 9.06 9.56 -7.73
N PHE A 100 8.17 8.95 -6.94
CA PHE A 100 7.78 9.49 -5.64
C PHE A 100 8.99 9.57 -4.69
N GLN A 101 9.79 8.52 -4.57
CA GLN A 101 10.99 8.51 -3.75
C GLN A 101 11.98 9.60 -4.16
N LYS A 102 12.18 9.80 -5.46
CA LYS A 102 13.05 10.87 -5.98
C LYS A 102 12.55 12.25 -5.52
N VAL A 103 11.27 12.54 -5.73
CA VAL A 103 10.67 13.84 -5.37
C VAL A 103 10.72 14.08 -3.85
N ILE A 104 10.43 13.06 -3.05
CA ILE A 104 10.44 13.15 -1.57
C ILE A 104 11.88 13.26 -1.03
N SER A 105 12.86 12.65 -1.71
CA SER A 105 14.27 12.79 -1.33
C SER A 105 14.82 14.17 -1.66
N GLU A 106 14.39 14.79 -2.76
CA GLU A 106 14.90 16.09 -3.22
C GLU A 106 14.27 17.28 -2.46
N ASN A 107 13.05 17.14 -1.94
CA ASN A 107 12.30 18.25 -1.33
C ASN A 107 11.99 18.00 0.15
N ASP A 108 12.18 19.02 0.98
CA ASP A 108 11.87 19.00 2.42
C ASP A 108 10.46 19.53 2.75
N ASP A 109 9.89 20.37 1.89
CA ASP A 109 8.59 21.01 2.12
C ASP A 109 7.43 20.17 1.57
N TYR A 110 6.45 19.87 2.43
CA TYR A 110 5.29 19.05 2.05
C TYR A 110 4.44 19.70 0.92
N GLU A 111 4.25 21.02 0.92
CA GLU A 111 3.46 21.72 -0.12
C GLU A 111 4.07 21.54 -1.51
N VAL A 112 5.40 21.55 -1.61
CA VAL A 112 6.13 21.36 -2.87
C VAL A 112 5.98 19.92 -3.35
N VAL A 113 6.13 18.96 -2.44
CA VAL A 113 5.93 17.53 -2.73
C VAL A 113 4.50 17.25 -3.20
N GLU A 114 3.49 17.79 -2.51
CA GLU A 114 2.07 17.62 -2.88
C GLU A 114 1.79 18.18 -4.28
N HIS A 115 2.34 19.35 -4.62
CA HIS A 115 2.16 19.94 -5.94
C HIS A 115 2.91 19.19 -7.05
N LEU A 116 4.13 18.69 -6.79
CA LEU A 116 4.92 17.95 -7.78
C LEU A 116 4.34 16.56 -8.06
N ILE A 117 3.93 15.84 -7.02
CA ILE A 117 3.35 14.50 -7.15
C ILE A 117 1.91 14.57 -7.68
N ASN A 118 1.16 15.62 -7.30
CA ASN A 118 -0.21 15.87 -7.73
C ASN A 118 -1.16 14.68 -7.52
N ARG A 119 -1.02 14.00 -6.37
CA ARG A 119 -1.90 12.89 -5.92
C ARG A 119 -2.54 13.15 -4.56
N GLY A 120 -2.83 14.42 -4.26
CA GLY A 120 -3.42 14.82 -2.99
C GLY A 120 -2.37 15.13 -1.92
N GLN A 121 -2.73 14.88 -0.66
CA GLN A 121 -1.92 15.24 0.51
C GLN A 121 -0.90 14.16 0.88
N VAL A 122 0.19 14.52 1.57
CA VAL A 122 1.23 13.57 2.01
C VAL A 122 0.70 12.43 2.88
N GLU A 123 -0.33 12.64 3.68
CA GLU A 123 -0.94 11.60 4.51
C GLU A 123 -1.73 10.58 3.69
N GLN A 124 -2.34 11.00 2.58
CA GLN A 124 -2.99 10.07 1.64
C GLN A 124 -1.96 9.24 0.89
N LEU A 125 -0.78 9.80 0.61
CA LEU A 125 0.32 9.04 0.04
C LEU A 125 0.79 7.94 0.99
N ILE A 126 0.82 8.18 2.31
CA ILE A 126 1.18 7.14 3.29
C ILE A 126 0.18 5.98 3.23
N LEU A 127 -1.12 6.28 3.24
CA LEU A 127 -2.17 5.26 3.12
C LEU A 127 -2.05 4.49 1.79
N MET A 128 -1.81 5.18 0.68
CA MET A 128 -1.59 4.55 -0.61
C MET A 128 -0.41 3.57 -0.59
N TYR A 129 0.68 3.89 0.11
CA TYR A 129 1.84 3.01 0.24
C TYR A 129 1.53 1.77 1.10
N GLU A 130 0.77 1.96 2.19
CA GLU A 130 0.33 0.86 3.05
C GLU A 130 -0.62 -0.08 2.29
N ASP A 131 -1.59 0.47 1.56
CA ASP A 131 -2.50 -0.29 0.71
C ASP A 131 -1.75 -1.07 -0.38
N GLU A 132 -0.71 -0.47 -0.98
CA GLU A 132 0.11 -1.16 -1.98
C GLU A 132 0.89 -2.33 -1.36
N LEU A 133 1.43 -2.18 -0.14
CA LEU A 133 2.09 -3.27 0.58
C LEU A 133 1.13 -4.43 0.90
N GLU A 134 -0.14 -4.13 1.18
CA GLU A 134 -1.17 -5.16 1.35
C GLU A 134 -1.63 -5.78 0.04
N LEU A 135 -1.56 -5.02 -1.07
CA LEU A 135 -2.00 -5.45 -2.39
C LEU A 135 -0.98 -6.37 -3.06
N ILE A 136 0.32 -6.07 -2.97
CA ILE A 136 1.38 -6.83 -3.66
C ILE A 136 1.32 -8.34 -3.38
N PRO A 137 1.18 -8.82 -2.13
CA PRO A 137 1.05 -10.24 -1.84
C PRO A 137 -0.20 -10.87 -2.48
N LYS A 138 -1.32 -10.15 -2.50
CA LYS A 138 -2.57 -10.60 -3.15
C LYS A 138 -2.40 -10.68 -4.66
N MET A 139 -1.71 -9.71 -5.25
CA MET A 139 -1.39 -9.70 -6.68
C MET A 139 -0.49 -10.87 -7.06
N ALA A 140 0.49 -11.21 -6.21
CA ALA A 140 1.36 -12.37 -6.41
C ALA A 140 0.58 -13.70 -6.35
N GLU A 141 -0.46 -13.78 -5.52
CA GLU A 141 -1.36 -14.94 -5.44
C GLU A 141 -2.30 -15.02 -6.65
N TRP A 142 -2.97 -13.91 -7.00
CA TRP A 142 -4.00 -13.88 -8.04
C TRP A 142 -3.45 -13.90 -9.46
N LYS A 143 -2.22 -13.40 -9.66
CA LYS A 143 -1.53 -13.32 -10.96
C LYS A 143 -2.42 -12.83 -12.11
N PRO A 144 -3.06 -11.66 -11.99
CA PRO A 144 -4.01 -11.16 -13.00
C PRO A 144 -3.41 -10.88 -14.38
N TRP A 145 -2.08 -10.95 -14.51
CA TRP A 145 -1.37 -10.81 -15.79
C TRP A 145 -1.31 -12.10 -16.61
N GLU A 146 -1.73 -13.25 -16.06
CA GLU A 146 -1.88 -14.50 -16.80
C GLU A 146 -3.27 -14.51 -17.46
N VAL A 147 -3.35 -14.05 -18.71
CA VAL A 147 -4.62 -13.98 -19.46
C VAL A 147 -4.83 -15.29 -20.22
N SER A 148 -5.93 -16.00 -19.96
CA SER A 148 -6.32 -17.18 -20.73
C SER A 148 -7.20 -16.82 -21.93
N GLU A 149 -7.29 -17.70 -22.93
CA GLU A 149 -8.18 -17.49 -24.09
C GLU A 149 -9.66 -17.36 -23.71
N GLN A 150 -10.08 -18.02 -22.62
CA GLN A 150 -11.46 -17.97 -22.13
C GLN A 150 -11.80 -16.60 -21.53
N ASP A 151 -10.86 -15.97 -20.83
CA ASP A 151 -11.04 -14.64 -20.24
C ASP A 151 -11.26 -13.58 -21.34
N VAL A 152 -10.51 -13.67 -22.45
CA VAL A 152 -10.64 -12.76 -23.60
C VAL A 152 -12.01 -12.88 -24.29
N ILE A 153 -12.66 -14.04 -24.21
CA ILE A 153 -13.98 -14.25 -24.79
C ILE A 153 -15.06 -13.60 -23.92
N LEU A 154 -14.98 -13.76 -22.59
CA LEU A 154 -15.91 -13.13 -21.64
C LEU A 154 -15.95 -11.60 -21.81
N ASP A 155 -14.79 -10.96 -21.95
CA ASP A 155 -14.71 -9.51 -22.19
C ASP A 155 -15.46 -9.06 -23.44
N LYS A 156 -15.44 -9.86 -24.52
CA LYS A 156 -16.12 -9.54 -25.79
C LYS A 156 -17.62 -9.69 -25.69
N ASP A 157 -18.08 -10.70 -24.94
CA ASP A 157 -19.51 -10.96 -24.75
C ASP A 157 -20.14 -9.85 -23.89
N ASP A 158 -19.48 -9.39 -22.83
CA ASP A 158 -19.96 -8.28 -22.00
C ASP A 158 -20.09 -6.96 -22.78
N ILE A 159 -19.14 -6.67 -23.68
CA ILE A 159 -19.21 -5.52 -24.59
C ILE A 159 -20.44 -5.62 -25.52
N GLN A 160 -20.79 -6.84 -25.95
CA GLN A 160 -21.95 -7.06 -26.81
C GLN A 160 -23.28 -7.02 -26.05
N HIS A 161 -23.29 -7.34 -24.76
CA HIS A 161 -24.51 -7.46 -23.95
C HIS A 161 -24.88 -6.18 -23.17
N ASN A 162 -24.07 -5.13 -23.25
CA ASN A 162 -24.39 -3.72 -22.98
C ASN A 162 -25.33 -3.48 -21.76
N GLU A 163 -24.93 -3.97 -20.59
CA GLU A 163 -25.23 -3.21 -19.38
C GLU A 163 -24.32 -1.98 -19.44
N ASP A 164 -24.89 -0.81 -19.70
CA ASP A 164 -24.14 0.42 -19.93
C ASP A 164 -23.51 0.90 -18.62
N TYR A 165 -22.30 0.42 -18.32
CA TYR A 165 -21.46 0.86 -17.20
C TYR A 165 -20.82 2.24 -17.46
N SER A 166 -21.29 2.97 -18.48
CA SER A 166 -20.94 4.37 -18.68
C SER A 166 -21.26 5.18 -17.43
N PHE A 167 -20.45 6.21 -17.18
CA PHE A 167 -20.77 7.21 -16.18
C PHE A 167 -22.22 7.68 -16.36
N ALA A 168 -22.89 8.00 -15.25
CA ALA A 168 -24.24 8.52 -15.30
C ALA A 168 -24.34 9.65 -16.36
N PRO A 169 -25.44 9.74 -17.13
CA PRO A 169 -25.54 10.67 -18.26
C PRO A 169 -25.28 12.15 -17.90
N ASP A 170 -25.41 12.49 -16.63
CA ASP A 170 -25.19 13.80 -16.02
C ASP A 170 -23.75 14.02 -15.49
N TYR A 171 -22.85 13.04 -15.64
CA TYR A 171 -21.47 13.16 -15.21
C TYR A 171 -20.69 14.15 -16.09
N ILE A 172 -20.28 15.26 -15.48
CA ILE A 172 -19.33 16.21 -16.08
C ILE A 172 -17.97 15.97 -15.43
N ALA A 173 -17.02 15.42 -16.18
CA ALA A 173 -15.68 15.20 -15.67
C ALA A 173 -15.06 16.52 -15.17
N PRO A 174 -14.41 16.54 -13.99
CA PRO A 174 -13.77 17.73 -13.48
C PRO A 174 -12.65 18.20 -14.43
N LYS A 175 -12.49 19.52 -14.57
CA LYS A 175 -11.37 20.10 -15.32
C LYS A 175 -10.09 19.88 -14.54
N LEU A 176 -9.33 18.86 -14.93
CA LEU A 176 -8.04 18.55 -14.31
C LEU A 176 -6.95 19.52 -14.82
N LYS A 177 -6.11 20.00 -13.91
CA LYS A 177 -4.88 20.72 -14.24
C LYS A 177 -3.77 19.69 -14.39
N TYR A 178 -3.45 19.32 -15.62
CA TYR A 178 -2.39 18.35 -15.90
C TYR A 178 -1.02 19.00 -15.81
N HIS A 179 -0.06 18.30 -15.21
CA HIS A 179 1.36 18.62 -15.35
C HIS A 179 1.88 17.89 -16.60
N THR A 180 2.72 18.57 -17.39
CA THR A 180 3.40 17.94 -18.52
C THR A 180 4.52 17.05 -17.99
N TRP A 181 4.37 15.73 -18.15
CA TRP A 181 5.41 14.77 -17.82
C TRP A 181 6.35 14.58 -19.02
N ASP A 182 7.64 14.76 -18.81
CA ASP A 182 8.73 14.62 -19.80
C ASP A 182 9.49 13.29 -19.68
N GLY A 183 9.16 12.47 -18.67
CA GLY A 183 9.89 11.25 -18.36
C GLY A 183 9.66 10.13 -19.38
N SER A 184 10.67 9.27 -19.54
CA SER A 184 10.53 7.97 -20.20
C SER A 184 10.27 6.89 -19.15
N TYR A 185 9.35 5.96 -19.40
CA TYR A 185 9.20 4.76 -18.57
C TYR A 185 10.49 3.94 -18.68
N GLN A 186 11.12 3.63 -17.56
CA GLN A 186 12.21 2.66 -17.54
C GLN A 186 11.56 1.27 -17.57
N VAL A 187 11.59 0.62 -18.74
CA VAL A 187 11.16 -0.77 -18.90
C VAL A 187 12.39 -1.64 -18.67
N GLU A 188 12.36 -2.47 -17.63
CA GLU A 188 13.52 -3.32 -17.27
C GLU A 188 13.81 -4.43 -18.30
N LEU A 189 12.87 -4.77 -19.18
CA LEU A 189 13.13 -5.72 -20.27
C LEU A 189 13.87 -5.02 -21.41
N SER A 190 15.10 -5.46 -21.68
CA SER A 190 15.82 -5.03 -22.88
C SER A 190 15.13 -5.58 -24.13
N GLN A 191 15.38 -4.95 -25.29
CA GLN A 191 14.87 -5.44 -26.57
C GLN A 191 15.28 -6.91 -26.81
N GLU A 192 16.51 -7.27 -26.40
CA GLU A 192 17.02 -8.63 -26.51
C GLU A 192 16.25 -9.64 -25.64
N ASP A 193 15.75 -9.23 -24.48
CA ASP A 193 14.96 -10.09 -23.61
C ASP A 193 13.55 -10.32 -24.15
N LEU A 194 12.99 -9.31 -24.83
CA LEU A 194 11.73 -9.46 -25.57
C LEU A 194 11.90 -10.44 -26.73
N ASP A 195 12.96 -10.29 -27.52
CA ASP A 195 13.24 -11.17 -28.66
C ASP A 195 13.43 -12.63 -28.20
N LYS A 196 14.18 -12.87 -27.11
CA LYS A 196 14.34 -14.21 -26.51
C LYS A 196 13.01 -14.78 -26.05
N LYS A 197 12.15 -13.96 -25.44
CA LYS A 197 10.82 -14.39 -24.97
C LYS A 197 9.91 -14.75 -26.15
N GLU A 198 9.97 -14.00 -27.25
CA GLU A 198 9.25 -14.33 -28.49
C GLU A 198 9.76 -15.62 -29.14
N GLU A 199 11.08 -15.82 -29.20
CA GLU A 199 11.66 -17.06 -29.70
C GLU A 199 11.22 -18.28 -28.88
N GLN A 200 11.19 -18.13 -27.55
CA GLN A 200 10.71 -19.18 -26.66
C GLN A 200 9.23 -19.49 -26.90
N ARG A 201 8.39 -18.46 -27.04
CA ARG A 201 6.97 -18.62 -27.35
C ARG A 201 6.73 -19.33 -28.69
N LYS A 202 7.51 -18.98 -29.73
CA LYS A 202 7.47 -19.65 -31.04
C LYS A 202 7.91 -21.11 -30.97
N LYS A 203 8.89 -21.44 -30.12
CA LYS A 203 9.32 -22.83 -29.88
C LYS A 203 8.22 -23.64 -29.18
N GLU A 204 7.60 -23.08 -28.15
CA GLU A 204 6.51 -23.70 -27.41
C GLU A 204 5.27 -23.94 -28.31
N GLU A 205 4.90 -22.95 -29.15
CA GLU A 205 3.84 -23.11 -30.16
C GLU A 205 4.17 -24.22 -31.18
N ALA A 206 5.41 -24.26 -31.69
CA ALA A 206 5.83 -25.29 -32.64
C ALA A 206 5.86 -26.71 -32.02
N GLU A 207 6.22 -26.82 -30.75
CA GLU A 207 6.19 -28.08 -30.01
C GLU A 207 4.75 -28.55 -29.76
N ALA A 208 3.85 -27.64 -29.36
CA ALA A 208 2.44 -27.93 -29.20
C ALA A 208 1.79 -28.42 -30.52
N GLU A 209 2.08 -27.74 -31.64
CA GLU A 209 1.57 -28.14 -32.97
C GLU A 209 2.11 -29.52 -33.39
N ALA A 210 3.38 -29.81 -33.09
CA ALA A 210 3.98 -31.12 -33.36
C ALA A 210 3.35 -32.22 -32.48
N GLU A 211 3.03 -31.94 -31.22
CA GLU A 211 2.36 -32.87 -30.33
C GLU A 211 0.91 -33.15 -30.77
N GLU A 212 0.17 -32.12 -31.20
CA GLU A 212 -1.16 -32.28 -31.78
C GLU A 212 -1.13 -33.15 -33.05
N LYS A 213 -0.17 -32.90 -33.96
CA LYS A 213 0.02 -33.74 -35.16
C LYS A 213 0.30 -35.19 -34.80
N ARG A 214 1.17 -35.45 -33.80
CA ARG A 214 1.43 -36.81 -33.30
C ARG A 214 0.19 -37.49 -32.74
N LYS A 215 -0.60 -36.77 -31.91
CA LYS A 215 -1.87 -37.27 -31.36
C LYS A 215 -2.88 -37.60 -32.46
N GLN A 216 -2.98 -36.75 -33.49
CA GLN A 216 -3.85 -36.99 -34.64
C GLN A 216 -3.43 -38.22 -35.46
N GLU A 217 -2.13 -38.38 -35.71
CA GLU A 217 -1.59 -39.56 -36.41
C GLU A 217 -1.83 -40.87 -35.63
N GLU A 218 -1.65 -40.83 -34.30
CA GLU A 218 -1.90 -41.99 -33.43
C GLU A 218 -3.39 -42.35 -33.39
N PHE A 219 -4.28 -41.36 -33.35
CA PHE A 219 -5.73 -41.56 -33.45
C PHE A 219 -6.14 -42.21 -34.78
N MET A 220 -5.55 -41.77 -35.90
CA MET A 220 -5.83 -42.33 -37.22
C MET A 220 -5.32 -43.76 -37.40
N LYS A 221 -4.26 -44.17 -36.69
CA LYS A 221 -3.74 -45.55 -36.70
C LYS A 221 -4.55 -46.54 -35.85
N LYS A 222 -5.38 -46.04 -34.93
CA LYS A 222 -6.16 -46.86 -33.97
C LYS A 222 -7.59 -47.16 -34.47
N LYS A 223 -7.95 -46.67 -35.66
CA LYS A 223 -9.24 -46.84 -36.32
C LYS A 223 -9.10 -47.77 -37.52
#